data_AF-A0A7S1BRT1-F1
#
_entry.id   AF-A0A7S1BRT1-F1
#
_cell.length_a   1.000
_cell.length_b   1.000
_cell.length_c   1.000
_cell.angle_alpha   90.00
_cell.angle_beta   90.00
_cell.angle_gamma   90.00
#
_symmetry.space_group_name_H-M   'P 1'
#
loop_
_entity.id
_entity.type
_entity.pdbx_description
1 polymer ?
#
loop_
_entity_poly.entity_id
_entity_poly.type
_entity_poly.pdbx_seq_one_letter_code
_entity_poly.pdbx_strand_id
1 'polypeptide(L)'
;FPDGWAGFSAIPQAGLFQIIAFVGFLELFVMKDSANGAAPGDFVGDFRNGSLDFGWDKFDEDEKMSKRAIELNNGRAAMMGILGLMIHEQLGTDLPIIGQL
;
A
#
# COMPACT_ATOMS: atom_id res chain seq x y z
N PHE A 1 13.81 12.94 -13.64
CA PHE A 1 13.68 13.38 -12.24
C PHE A 1 14.55 12.47 -11.41
N PRO A 2 15.16 12.94 -10.31
CA PRO A 2 15.90 12.05 -9.43
C PRO A 2 14.94 11.06 -8.77
N ASP A 3 15.39 9.82 -8.58
CA ASP A 3 14.64 8.76 -7.92
C ASP A 3 14.99 8.71 -6.41
N GLY A 4 14.26 7.87 -5.67
CA GLY A 4 14.53 7.63 -4.25
C GLY A 4 14.37 8.86 -3.36
N TRP A 5 15.25 9.01 -2.38
CA TRP A 5 15.26 10.11 -1.42
C TRP A 5 15.42 11.48 -2.08
N ALA A 6 16.20 11.56 -3.16
CA ALA A 6 16.38 12.80 -3.92
C ALA A 6 15.12 13.20 -4.70
N GLY A 7 14.24 12.24 -5.01
CA GLY A 7 12.92 12.51 -5.57
C GLY A 7 12.04 13.33 -4.64
N PHE A 8 12.10 13.10 -3.33
CA PHE A 8 11.28 13.80 -2.34
C PHE A 8 11.63 15.30 -2.26
N SER A 9 12.91 15.65 -2.33
CA SER A 9 13.37 17.05 -2.28
C SER A 9 13.16 17.79 -3.60
N ALA A 10 12.89 17.08 -4.70
CA ALA A 10 12.56 17.66 -6.00
C ALA A 10 11.09 18.11 -6.12
N ILE A 11 10.21 17.69 -5.20
CA ILE A 11 8.78 18.01 -5.23
C ILE A 11 8.56 19.41 -4.63
N PRO A 12 7.81 20.32 -5.29
CA PRO A 12 7.43 21.59 -4.71
C PRO A 12 6.62 21.40 -3.41
N GLN A 13 6.85 22.26 -2.41
CA GLN A 13 6.20 22.13 -1.09
C GLN A 13 4.66 22.08 -1.16
N ALA A 14 4.05 22.84 -2.08
CA ALA A 14 2.61 22.81 -2.31
C ALA A 14 2.13 21.44 -2.84
N GLY A 15 2.90 20.79 -3.72
CA GLY A 15 2.59 19.45 -4.23
C GLY A 15 2.70 18.39 -3.14
N LEU A 16 3.69 18.50 -2.27
CA LEU A 16 3.84 17.61 -1.12
C LEU A 16 2.63 17.72 -0.17
N PHE A 17 2.20 18.95 0.14
CA PHE A 17 1.04 19.20 0.98
C PHE A 17 -0.25 18.61 0.36
N GLN A 18 -0.42 18.73 -0.96
CA GLN A 18 -1.56 18.14 -1.66
C GLN A 18 -1.59 16.61 -1.53
N ILE A 19 -0.43 15.94 -1.68
CA ILE A 19 -0.34 14.48 -1.54
C ILE A 19 -0.72 14.07 -0.10
N ILE A 20 -0.13 14.71 0.92
CA ILE A 20 -0.42 14.40 2.32
C ILE A 20 -1.90 14.67 2.64
N ALA A 21 -2.45 15.81 2.21
CA ALA A 21 -3.85 16.15 2.42
C ALA A 21 -4.80 15.15 1.74
N PHE A 22 -4.45 14.70 0.53
CA PHE A 22 -5.25 13.71 -0.19
C PHE A 22 -5.21 12.34 0.48
N VAL A 23 -4.03 11.84 0.85
CA VAL A 23 -3.90 10.57 1.59
C VAL A 23 -4.63 10.64 2.94
N GLY A 24 -4.46 11.73 3.69
CA GLY A 24 -5.18 11.94 4.94
C GLY A 24 -6.69 11.99 4.77
N PHE A 25 -7.21 12.62 3.71
CA PHE A 25 -8.63 12.58 3.39
C PHE A 25 -9.11 11.15 3.10
N LEU A 26 -8.36 10.37 2.31
CA LEU A 26 -8.72 8.98 2.02
C LEU A 26 -8.76 8.12 3.29
N GLU A 27 -7.78 8.25 4.18
CA GLU A 27 -7.74 7.50 5.44
C GLU A 27 -8.89 7.87 6.39
N LEU A 28 -9.29 9.13 6.44
CA LEU A 28 -10.34 9.59 7.36
C LEU A 28 -11.77 9.27 6.89
N PHE A 29 -12.00 9.22 5.58
CA PHE A 29 -13.35 9.14 5.03
C PHE A 29 -13.62 7.89 4.19
N VAL A 30 -12.62 7.31 3.52
CA VAL A 30 -12.81 6.26 2.50
C VAL A 30 -12.24 4.91 2.96
N MET A 31 -10.98 4.87 3.38
CA MET A 31 -10.25 3.65 3.78
C MET A 31 -10.57 3.27 5.24
N LYS A 32 -11.85 3.13 5.55
CA LYS A 32 -12.34 2.69 6.86
C LYS A 32 -13.05 1.36 6.73
N ASP A 33 -12.90 0.53 7.76
CA ASP A 33 -13.53 -0.81 7.87
C ASP A 33 -15.07 -0.72 7.89
N SER A 34 -15.62 0.43 8.26
CA SER A 34 -17.03 0.82 8.08
C SER A 34 -17.06 2.30 7.66
N ALA A 35 -16.81 2.54 6.38
CA ALA A 35 -16.91 3.88 5.82
C ALA A 35 -18.38 4.25 5.62
N ASN A 36 -18.77 5.47 5.98
CA ASN A 36 -20.08 6.05 5.67
C ASN A 36 -21.31 5.24 6.16
N GLY A 37 -21.19 4.51 7.27
CA GLY A 37 -22.31 3.78 7.89
C GLY A 37 -22.68 2.46 7.22
N ALA A 38 -21.84 1.95 6.31
CA ALA A 38 -22.00 0.63 5.74
C ALA A 38 -21.55 -0.47 6.72
N ALA A 39 -22.07 -1.68 6.50
CA ALA A 39 -21.70 -2.83 7.32
C ALA A 39 -20.19 -3.09 7.23
N PRO A 40 -19.53 -3.49 8.34
CA PRO A 40 -18.14 -3.90 8.32
C PRO A 40 -17.90 -4.97 7.23
N GLY A 41 -16.76 -4.90 6.54
CA GLY A 41 -16.37 -5.94 5.58
C GLY A 41 -16.20 -7.32 6.24
N ASP A 42 -16.03 -8.37 5.43
CA ASP A 42 -15.97 -9.75 5.92
C ASP A 42 -14.78 -10.02 6.86
N PHE A 43 -13.75 -9.17 6.77
CA PHE A 43 -12.53 -9.22 7.57
C PHE A 43 -11.86 -7.84 7.63
N VAL A 44 -10.99 -7.64 8.61
CA VAL A 44 -10.23 -6.40 8.78
C VAL A 44 -9.39 -6.11 7.53
N GLY A 45 -9.56 -4.92 6.96
CA GLY A 45 -8.87 -4.49 5.74
C GLY A 45 -9.68 -4.72 4.46
N ASP A 46 -10.92 -5.18 4.58
CA ASP A 46 -11.85 -5.27 3.46
C ASP A 46 -12.53 -3.92 3.18
N PHE A 47 -11.88 -3.09 2.36
CA PHE A 47 -12.39 -1.77 1.99
C PHE A 47 -13.50 -1.79 0.92
N ARG A 48 -14.05 -2.97 0.56
CA ARG A 48 -15.24 -3.06 -0.30
C ARG A 48 -16.51 -2.57 0.40
N ASN A 49 -16.48 -2.52 1.73
CA ASN A 49 -17.49 -1.88 2.58
C ASN A 49 -18.92 -2.39 2.27
N GLY A 50 -19.03 -3.70 1.95
CA GLY A 50 -20.28 -4.39 1.59
C GLY A 50 -21.04 -3.86 0.37
N SER A 51 -20.50 -2.87 -0.36
CA SER A 51 -21.20 -2.14 -1.43
C SER A 51 -20.67 -2.43 -2.83
N LEU A 52 -19.47 -3.01 -2.92
CA LEU A 52 -18.75 -3.27 -4.17
C LEU A 52 -18.33 -4.74 -4.24
N ASP A 53 -19.05 -5.55 -5.02
CA ASP A 53 -18.62 -6.90 -5.37
C ASP A 53 -17.82 -6.87 -6.68
N PHE A 54 -16.49 -6.94 -6.57
CA PHE A 54 -15.58 -7.10 -7.70
C PHE A 54 -15.43 -8.56 -8.15
N GLY A 55 -16.46 -9.39 -7.91
CA GLY A 55 -16.45 -10.82 -8.17
C GLY A 55 -15.84 -11.63 -7.03
N TRP A 56 -15.72 -11.05 -5.83
CA TRP A 56 -15.22 -11.74 -4.64
C TRP A 56 -16.17 -12.83 -4.16
N ASP A 57 -17.47 -12.59 -4.32
CA ASP A 57 -18.52 -13.53 -3.90
C ASP A 57 -18.58 -14.79 -4.79
N LYS A 58 -17.87 -14.77 -5.93
CA LYS A 58 -17.77 -15.91 -6.85
C LYS A 58 -16.67 -16.89 -6.51
N PHE A 59 -15.76 -16.54 -5.59
CA PHE A 59 -14.68 -17.42 -5.18
C PHE A 59 -15.15 -18.41 -4.11
N ASP A 60 -14.62 -19.63 -4.19
CA ASP A 60 -14.77 -20.61 -3.13
C ASP A 60 -13.97 -20.19 -1.88
N GLU A 61 -14.37 -20.66 -0.71
CA GLU A 61 -13.73 -20.29 0.56
C GLU A 61 -12.23 -20.64 0.61
N ASP A 62 -11.84 -21.77 0.03
CA ASP A 62 -10.43 -22.16 -0.08
C ASP A 62 -9.63 -21.19 -0.97
N GLU A 63 -10.25 -20.70 -2.05
CA GLU A 63 -9.62 -19.70 -2.91
C GLU A 63 -9.50 -18.35 -2.21
N LYS A 64 -10.55 -17.88 -1.52
CA LYS A 64 -10.50 -16.65 -0.71
C LYS A 64 -9.37 -16.70 0.32
N MET A 65 -9.23 -17.82 1.03
CA MET A 65 -8.17 -18.02 2.02
C MET A 65 -6.78 -18.00 1.39
N SER A 66 -6.62 -18.66 0.23
CA SER A 66 -5.37 -18.65 -0.53
C SER A 66 -4.98 -17.23 -0.99
N LYS A 67 -5.91 -16.48 -1.59
CA LYS A 67 -5.65 -15.11 -2.07
C LYS A 67 -5.25 -14.17 -0.93
N ARG A 68 -5.92 -14.26 0.22
CA ARG A 68 -5.58 -13.46 1.41
C ARG A 68 -4.21 -13.82 1.98
N ALA A 69 -3.86 -15.10 1.99
CA ALA A 69 -2.52 -15.53 2.41
C ALA A 69 -1.42 -15.01 1.46
N ILE A 70 -1.69 -15.01 0.15
CA ILE A 70 -0.79 -14.45 -0.87
C ILE A 70 -0.60 -12.94 -0.64
N GLU A 71 -1.69 -12.19 -0.47
CA GLU A 71 -1.65 -10.75 -0.18
C GLU A 71 -0.81 -10.45 1.07
N LEU A 72 -1.06 -11.16 2.16
CA LEU A 72 -0.32 -10.97 3.42
C LEU A 72 1.17 -11.29 3.28
N ASN A 73 1.53 -12.38 2.62
CA ASN A 73 2.93 -12.77 2.46
C ASN A 73 3.67 -11.85 1.49
N ASN A 74 3.00 -11.36 0.44
CA ASN A 74 3.55 -10.33 -0.44
C ASN A 74 3.77 -9.02 0.31
N GLY A 75 2.81 -8.60 1.17
CA GLY A 75 2.97 -7.44 2.04
C GLY A 75 4.18 -7.57 2.98
N ARG A 76 4.35 -8.74 3.62
CA ARG A 76 5.51 -9.03 4.48
C ARG A 76 6.83 -8.98 3.71
N ALA A 77 6.88 -9.55 2.51
CA ALA A 77 8.07 -9.49 1.66
C ALA A 77 8.35 -8.05 1.21
N ALA A 78 7.32 -7.29 0.84
CA ALA A 78 7.43 -5.89 0.42
C ALA A 78 7.95 -4.99 1.55
N MET A 79 7.56 -5.22 2.81
CA MET A 79 8.10 -4.48 3.97
C MET A 79 9.62 -4.63 4.08
N MET A 80 10.14 -5.84 3.92
CA MET A 80 11.58 -6.09 3.93
C MET A 80 12.25 -5.54 2.67
N GLY A 81 11.58 -5.62 1.52
CA GLY A 81 12.06 -5.09 0.25
C GLY A 81 12.26 -3.58 0.29
N ILE A 82 11.24 -2.81 0.69
CA ILE A 82 11.33 -1.34 0.73
C ILE A 82 12.33 -0.86 1.79
N LEU A 83 12.40 -1.52 2.94
CA LEU A 83 13.39 -1.21 3.98
C LEU A 83 14.81 -1.39 3.45
N GLY A 84 15.07 -2.49 2.73
CA GLY A 84 16.36 -2.75 2.09
C GLY A 84 16.72 -1.67 1.07
N LEU A 85 15.77 -1.29 0.20
CA LEU A 85 15.97 -0.23 -0.79
C LEU A 85 16.29 1.12 -0.13
N MET A 86 15.50 1.53 0.87
CA MET A 86 15.69 2.81 1.55
C MET A 86 17.04 2.93 2.27
N ILE A 87 17.48 1.86 2.95
CA ILE A 87 18.75 1.84 3.69
C ILE A 87 19.94 1.80 2.72
N HIS A 88 19.88 0.93 1.70
CA HIS A 88 21.01 0.77 0.78
C HIS A 88 21.22 2.02 -0.09
N GLU A 89 20.14 2.72 -0.46
CA GLU A 89 20.23 4.01 -1.13
C GLU A 89 20.97 5.04 -0.25
N GLN A 90 20.65 5.09 1.05
CA GLN A 90 21.31 6.02 1.98
C GLN A 90 22.77 5.65 2.29
N LEU A 91 23.11 4.35 2.28
CA LEU A 91 24.48 3.87 2.47
C LEU A 91 25.34 4.00 1.19
N GLY A 92 24.74 4.31 0.04
CA GLY A 92 25.45 4.39 -1.25
C GLY A 92 26.05 3.05 -1.70
N THR A 93 25.45 1.93 -1.27
CA THR A 93 25.95 0.58 -1.54
C THR A 93 25.21 -0.08 -2.69
N ASP A 94 25.93 -0.72 -3.59
CA ASP A 94 25.35 -1.52 -4.68
C ASP A 94 24.55 -2.68 -4.09
N LEU A 95 23.25 -2.75 -4.41
CA LEU A 95 22.43 -3.89 -4.00
C LEU A 95 22.84 -5.13 -4.80
N PRO A 96 23.05 -6.29 -4.15
CA PRO A 96 23.63 -7.47 -4.78
C PRO A 96 22.78 -8.09 -5.92
N ILE A 97 21.54 -7.65 -6.11
CA ILE A 97 20.61 -8.18 -7.14
C ILE A 97 20.13 -7.10 -8.13
N ILE A 98 20.20 -5.81 -7.76
CA ILE A 98 19.60 -4.71 -8.54
C ILE A 98 20.62 -3.68 -9.04
N GLY A 99 21.88 -3.76 -8.61
CA GLY A 99 22.95 -2.84 -9.02
C GLY A 99 22.94 -1.51 -8.26
N GLN A 100 23.55 -0.47 -8.85
CA GLN A 100 23.47 0.91 -8.33
C GLN A 100 22.08 1.49 -8.57
N LEU A 101 21.49 2.05 -7.51
CA LEU A 101 20.33 2.93 -7.57
C LEU A 101 20.77 4.36 -7.87
#